data_AF-A0A024T8I8-F1
#
_entry.id   AF-A0A024T8I8-F1
#
_cell.length_a   1.000
_cell.length_b   1.000
_cell.length_c   1.000
_cell.angle_alpha   90.00
_cell.angle_beta   90.00
_cell.angle_gamma   90.00
#
_symmetry.space_group_name_H-M   'P 1'
#
loop_
_entity.id
_entity.type
_entity.pdbx_description
1 polymer ?
#
loop_
_entity_poly.entity_id
_entity_poly.type
_entity_poly.pdbx_seq_one_letter_code
_entity_poly.pdbx_strand_id
1 'polypeptide(L)'
;MHYERAGDQFGAWVVAGLPLNQANFAVLPPHFVDNNSVVVAAALDVTFPAFAKVASMRGTLAHGLVSLVHHFAYVVDNLPAKYIIFGSPIFRHPLMLEALKVQLAGTTS
;
A
#
# COMPACT_ATOMS: atom_id res chain seq x y z
N MET A 1 41.25 4.78 5.90
CA MET A 1 40.32 4.39 4.82
C MET A 1 39.06 3.87 5.50
N HIS A 2 37.89 4.45 5.24
CA HIS A 2 36.62 4.00 5.80
C HIS A 2 35.59 4.01 4.68
N TYR A 3 35.36 2.84 4.10
CA TYR A 3 34.39 2.60 3.04
C TYR A 3 33.70 1.28 3.34
N GLU A 4 32.66 1.29 4.17
CA GLU A 4 31.90 0.06 4.48
C GLU A 4 30.37 0.26 4.58
N ARG A 5 29.84 1.49 4.52
CA ARG A 5 28.38 1.74 4.65
C ARG A 5 27.60 1.84 3.34
N ALA A 6 28.28 2.06 2.21
CA ALA A 6 27.63 2.21 0.90
C ALA A 6 27.41 0.87 0.18
N GLY A 7 28.25 -0.13 0.44
CA GLY A 7 28.15 -1.46 -0.19
C GLY A 7 26.92 -2.25 0.26
N ASP A 8 26.49 -2.08 1.51
CA ASP A 8 25.36 -2.81 2.08
C ASP A 8 24.01 -2.27 1.58
N GLN A 9 23.89 -0.94 1.41
CA GLN A 9 22.74 -0.34 0.75
C GLN A 9 22.65 -0.74 -0.72
N PHE A 10 23.79 -0.78 -1.42
CA PHE A 10 23.85 -1.24 -2.82
C PHE A 10 23.41 -2.70 -2.96
N GLY A 11 23.91 -3.58 -2.08
CA GLY A 11 23.52 -4.99 -2.03
C GLY A 11 22.02 -5.17 -1.75
N ALA A 12 21.49 -4.44 -0.77
CA ALA A 12 20.06 -4.48 -0.46
C ALA A 12 19.17 -4.02 -1.64
N TRP A 13 19.63 -3.04 -2.43
CA TRP A 13 18.89 -2.55 -3.59
C TRP A 13 18.91 -3.52 -4.77
N VAL A 14 20.06 -4.15 -5.04
CA VAL A 14 20.18 -5.22 -6.04
C VAL A 14 19.26 -6.39 -5.67
N VAL A 15 19.28 -6.81 -4.41
CA VAL A 15 18.46 -7.93 -3.91
C VAL A 15 16.97 -7.63 -3.99
N ALA A 16 16.55 -6.39 -3.75
CA ALA A 16 15.16 -5.95 -3.86
C ALA A 16 14.70 -5.69 -5.32
N GLY A 17 15.58 -5.87 -6.32
CA GLY A 17 15.24 -5.70 -7.74
C GLY A 17 15.01 -4.23 -8.15
N LEU A 18 15.58 -3.28 -7.40
CA LEU A 18 15.33 -1.86 -7.60
C LEU A 18 16.29 -1.27 -8.65
N PRO A 19 15.79 -0.40 -9.56
CA PRO A 19 16.63 0.18 -10.60
C PRO A 19 17.63 1.17 -9.99
N LEU A 20 18.90 0.77 -9.96
CA LEU A 20 20.03 1.48 -9.32
C LEU A 20 20.34 2.89 -9.85
N ASN A 21 19.74 3.30 -10.97
CA ASN A 21 20.07 4.55 -11.66
C ASN A 21 18.83 5.36 -12.06
N GLN A 22 17.77 5.25 -11.28
CA GLN A 22 16.47 5.86 -11.56
C GLN A 22 16.02 6.75 -10.38
N ALA A 23 15.97 8.07 -10.60
CA ALA A 23 15.59 9.07 -9.59
C ALA A 23 14.16 8.88 -9.04
N ASN A 24 13.33 8.15 -9.77
CA ASN A 24 12.00 7.69 -9.40
C ASN A 24 11.99 6.73 -8.19
N PHE A 25 13.14 6.31 -7.67
CA PHE A 25 13.21 5.62 -6.38
C PHE A 25 12.89 6.53 -5.18
N ALA A 26 12.98 7.86 -5.33
CA ALA A 26 12.59 8.82 -4.30
C ALA A 26 11.08 9.10 -4.26
N VAL A 27 10.27 8.43 -5.09
CA VAL A 27 8.81 8.59 -5.07
C VAL A 27 8.27 7.94 -3.80
N LEU A 28 7.57 8.74 -3.01
CA LEU A 28 6.93 8.26 -1.79
C LEU A 28 5.92 7.16 -2.17
N PRO A 29 5.91 6.01 -1.49
CA PRO A 29 4.95 4.96 -1.79
C PRO A 29 3.51 5.49 -1.59
N PRO A 30 2.51 4.81 -2.19
CA PRO A 30 1.11 5.17 -1.98
C PRO A 30 0.83 5.33 -0.49
N HIS A 31 0.23 6.45 -0.11
CA HIS A 31 -0.11 6.78 1.27
C HIS A 31 -1.41 7.56 1.32
N PHE A 32 -2.14 7.43 2.43
CA PHE A 32 -3.29 8.29 2.67
C PHE A 32 -2.82 9.67 3.11
N VAL A 33 -3.59 10.70 2.76
CA VAL A 33 -3.38 12.07 3.26
C VAL A 33 -3.42 12.11 4.79
N ASP A 34 -4.37 11.37 5.37
CA ASP A 34 -4.49 11.17 6.81
C ASP A 34 -4.80 9.71 7.12
N ASN A 35 -3.84 9.01 7.74
CA ASN A 35 -4.00 7.62 8.17
C ASN A 35 -5.01 7.45 9.31
N ASN A 36 -5.37 8.54 10.00
CA ASN A 36 -6.32 8.54 11.12
C ASN A 36 -7.72 9.01 10.69
N SER A 37 -7.94 9.27 9.39
CA SER A 37 -9.24 9.71 8.93
C SER A 37 -10.31 8.68 9.25
N VAL A 38 -11.53 9.14 9.57
CA VAL A 38 -12.64 8.26 9.95
C VAL A 38 -12.91 7.21 8.86
N VAL A 39 -12.76 7.59 7.59
CA VAL A 39 -12.92 6.71 6.43
C VAL A 39 -11.87 5.61 6.43
N VAL A 40 -10.59 5.95 6.62
CA VAL A 40 -9.49 4.98 6.66
C VAL A 40 -9.62 4.06 7.88
N ALA A 41 -9.94 4.61 9.05
CA ALA A 41 -10.13 3.83 10.27
C ALA A 41 -11.26 2.79 10.12
N ALA A 42 -12.42 3.20 9.61
CA ALA A 42 -13.54 2.30 9.36
C ALA A 42 -13.19 1.22 8.31
N ALA A 43 -12.47 1.61 7.26
CA ALA A 43 -12.02 0.68 6.22
C ALA A 43 -11.08 -0.40 6.75
N LEU A 44 -10.17 -0.03 7.67
CA LEU A 44 -9.26 -0.96 8.34
C LEU A 44 -10.02 -1.96 9.22
N ASP A 45 -10.98 -1.47 9.99
CA ASP A 45 -11.77 -2.32 10.89
C ASP A 45 -12.60 -3.36 10.11
N VAL A 46 -13.10 -3.00 8.93
CA VAL A 46 -13.87 -3.91 8.07
C VAL A 46 -12.97 -4.87 7.27
N THR A 47 -11.83 -4.38 6.77
CA THR A 47 -10.93 -5.17 5.90
C THR A 47 -10.03 -6.12 6.69
N PHE A 48 -9.59 -5.71 7.89
CA PHE A 48 -8.66 -6.46 8.74
C PHE A 48 -9.19 -6.62 10.17
N PRO A 49 -10.41 -7.16 10.38
CA PRO A 49 -11.12 -7.10 11.67
C PRO A 49 -10.34 -7.73 12.84
N ALA A 50 -9.56 -8.78 12.58
CA ALA A 50 -8.75 -9.44 13.59
C ALA A 50 -7.54 -8.60 14.03
N PHE A 51 -6.98 -7.76 13.15
CA PHE A 51 -5.73 -7.03 13.38
C PHE A 51 -5.94 -5.53 13.62
N ALA A 52 -7.07 -4.96 13.21
CA ALA A 52 -7.33 -3.53 13.33
C ALA A 52 -7.36 -3.03 14.78
N LYS A 53 -7.68 -3.90 15.73
CA LYS A 53 -7.65 -3.61 17.18
C LYS A 53 -6.24 -3.58 17.78
N VAL A 54 -5.24 -4.09 17.06
CA VAL A 54 -3.85 -4.06 17.50
C VAL A 54 -3.24 -2.73 17.08
N ALA A 55 -3.12 -1.81 18.04
CA ALA A 55 -2.67 -0.43 17.78
C ALA A 55 -1.34 -0.35 17.01
N SER A 56 -0.37 -1.20 17.37
CA SER A 56 0.95 -1.24 16.71
C SER A 56 0.89 -1.70 15.25
N MET A 57 -0.17 -2.41 14.83
CA MET A 57 -0.33 -2.88 13.45
C MET A 57 -1.06 -1.87 12.56
N ARG A 58 -1.74 -0.86 13.13
CA ARG A 58 -2.60 0.04 12.34
C ARG A 58 -1.87 0.73 11.20
N GLY A 59 -0.63 1.19 11.42
CA GLY A 59 0.19 1.79 10.36
C GLY A 59 0.49 0.83 9.21
N THR A 60 0.89 -0.41 9.54
CA THR A 60 1.15 -1.46 8.54
C THR A 60 -0.09 -1.83 7.74
N LEU A 61 -1.25 -1.95 8.43
CA LEU A 61 -2.51 -2.26 7.77
C LEU A 61 -2.98 -1.11 6.87
N ALA A 62 -2.79 0.15 7.29
CA ALA A 62 -3.06 1.32 6.45
C ALA A 62 -2.20 1.30 5.18
N HIS A 63 -0.93 0.92 5.30
CA HIS A 63 -0.03 0.80 4.15
C HIS A 63 -0.43 -0.34 3.19
N GLY A 64 -0.88 -1.47 3.73
CA GLY A 64 -1.44 -2.55 2.90
C GLY A 64 -2.73 -2.12 2.19
N LEU A 65 -3.63 -1.43 2.91
CA LEU A 65 -4.89 -0.95 2.37
C LEU A 65 -4.67 0.05 1.24
N VAL A 66 -3.82 1.07 1.45
CA VAL A 66 -3.56 2.10 0.44
C VAL A 66 -2.92 1.50 -0.81
N SER A 67 -2.04 0.52 -0.67
CA SER A 67 -1.44 -0.19 -1.79
C SER A 67 -2.51 -0.90 -2.62
N LEU A 68 -3.48 -1.55 -1.97
CA LEU A 68 -4.59 -2.21 -2.67
C LEU A 68 -5.52 -1.22 -3.37
N VAL A 69 -5.81 -0.06 -2.76
CA VAL A 69 -6.62 1.01 -3.38
C VAL A 69 -5.91 1.55 -4.62
N HIS A 70 -4.62 1.88 -4.49
CA HIS A 70 -3.81 2.48 -5.56
C HIS A 70 -3.67 1.51 -6.75
N HIS A 71 -3.43 0.23 -6.49
CA HIS A 71 -3.25 -0.78 -7.53
C HIS A 71 -4.52 -1.55 -7.89
N PHE A 72 -5.70 -1.04 -7.53
CA PHE A 72 -6.96 -1.74 -7.70
C PHE A 72 -7.19 -2.25 -9.13
N ALA A 73 -7.05 -1.36 -10.13
CA ALA A 73 -7.25 -1.72 -11.54
C ALA A 73 -6.26 -2.80 -11.99
N TYR A 74 -4.98 -2.63 -11.64
CA TYR A 74 -3.94 -3.62 -11.93
C TYR A 74 -4.29 -5.00 -11.36
N VAL A 75 -4.74 -5.07 -10.11
CA VAL A 75 -5.12 -6.34 -9.47
C VAL A 75 -6.31 -7.00 -10.19
N VAL A 76 -7.32 -6.21 -10.55
CA VAL A 76 -8.51 -6.70 -11.28
C VAL A 76 -8.15 -7.23 -12.67
N ASP A 77 -7.28 -6.51 -13.38
CA ASP A 77 -6.94 -6.84 -14.77
C ASP A 77 -5.98 -8.04 -14.86
N ASN A 78 -5.17 -8.30 -13.83
CA ASN A 78 -4.09 -9.28 -13.89
C ASN A 78 -4.33 -10.55 -13.06
N LEU A 79 -5.28 -10.55 -12.11
CA LEU A 79 -5.55 -11.74 -11.30
C LEU A 79 -6.78 -12.53 -11.79
N PRO A 80 -6.75 -13.87 -11.70
CA PRO A 80 -7.92 -14.69 -12.01
C PRO A 80 -9.10 -14.34 -11.11
N ALA A 81 -10.31 -14.20 -11.66
CA ALA A 81 -11.51 -13.80 -10.91
C ALA A 81 -11.84 -14.67 -9.67
N LYS A 82 -11.32 -15.90 -9.60
CA LYS A 82 -11.49 -16.81 -8.44
C LYS A 82 -10.50 -16.57 -7.31
N TYR A 83 -9.58 -15.62 -7.45
CA TYR A 83 -8.55 -15.36 -6.45
C TYR A 83 -9.16 -14.83 -5.15
N ILE A 84 -8.67 -15.32 -4.01
CA ILE A 84 -9.24 -15.05 -2.68
C ILE A 84 -9.27 -13.56 -2.32
N ILE A 85 -8.40 -12.74 -2.93
CA ILE A 85 -8.32 -11.30 -2.67
C ILE A 85 -9.61 -10.57 -3.03
N PHE A 86 -10.34 -11.03 -4.06
CA PHE A 86 -11.63 -10.48 -4.46
C PHE A 86 -12.76 -10.81 -3.46
N GLY A 87 -12.45 -11.65 -2.46
CA GLY A 87 -13.27 -11.85 -1.27
C GLY A 87 -13.24 -10.67 -0.30
N SER A 88 -12.21 -9.83 -0.36
CA SER A 88 -12.03 -8.76 0.62
C SER A 88 -12.96 -7.56 0.37
N PRO A 89 -13.34 -6.81 1.42
CA PRO A 89 -14.34 -5.74 1.34
C PRO A 89 -14.06 -4.68 0.28
N ILE A 90 -12.78 -4.33 0.09
CA ILE A 90 -12.35 -3.31 -0.87
C ILE A 90 -12.71 -3.65 -2.33
N PHE A 91 -12.78 -4.93 -2.70
CA PHE A 91 -13.17 -5.38 -4.05
C PHE A 91 -14.68 -5.64 -4.21
N ARG A 92 -15.44 -5.59 -3.11
CA ARG A 92 -16.88 -5.88 -3.10
C ARG A 92 -17.75 -4.64 -2.85
N HIS A 93 -17.19 -3.59 -2.27
CA HIS A 93 -17.92 -2.38 -1.91
C HIS A 93 -17.40 -1.17 -2.70
N PRO A 94 -18.00 -0.85 -3.87
CA PRO A 94 -17.50 0.21 -4.74
C PRO A 94 -17.52 1.58 -4.04
N LEU A 95 -18.52 1.87 -3.20
CA LEU A 95 -18.58 3.13 -2.44
C LEU A 95 -17.41 3.29 -1.46
N MET A 96 -16.96 2.18 -0.84
CA MET A 96 -15.80 2.18 0.05
C MET A 96 -14.51 2.45 -0.74
N LEU A 97 -14.36 1.82 -1.91
CA LEU A 97 -13.23 2.06 -2.79
C LEU A 97 -13.16 3.52 -3.24
N GLU A 98 -14.27 4.08 -3.73
CA GLU A 98 -14.31 5.48 -4.18
C GLU A 98 -14.02 6.45 -3.03
N ALA A 99 -14.57 6.19 -1.83
CA ALA A 99 -14.26 6.99 -0.65
C ALA A 99 -12.77 6.94 -0.27
N LEU A 100 -12.12 5.77 -0.39
CA LEU A 100 -10.70 5.60 -0.11
C LEU A 100 -9.80 6.21 -1.19
N LYS A 101 -10.22 6.21 -2.48
CA LYS A 101 -9.48 6.87 -3.56
C LYS A 101 -9.34 8.38 -3.30
N VAL A 102 -10.37 9.02 -2.75
CA VAL A 102 -10.34 10.45 -2.36
C VAL A 102 -9.33 10.71 -1.23
N GLN A 103 -9.00 9.69 -0.43
CA GLN A 103 -8.02 9.80 0.67
C GLN A 103 -6.58 9.58 0.22
N LEU A 104 -6.34 9.20 -1.04
CA LEU A 104 -4.98 9.01 -1.55
C LEU A 104 -4.27 10.35 -1.65
N ALA A 105 -3.05 10.41 -1.13
CA ALA A 105 -2.16 11.51 -1.44
C ALA A 105 -1.71 11.40 -2.91
N GLY A 106 -1.76 12.52 -3.63
CA GLY A 106 -1.54 12.58 -5.07
C GLY A 106 -0.27 11.85 -5.51
N THR A 107 -0.45 10.65 -6.05
CA THR A 107 0.58 9.98 -6.84
C THR A 107 0.08 10.02 -8.27
N THR A 108 0.16 11.21 -8.88
CA THR A 108 0.03 11.33 -10.34
C THR A 108 1.20 10.60 -10.96
N SER A 109 0.92 9.52 -11.67
CA SER A 109 1.76 8.96 -12.73
C SER A 109 0.86 8.63 -13.90
#